data_AF-S0G5N2-F1
#
_entry.id   AF-S0G5N2-F1
#
_cell.length_a   1.000
_cell.length_b   1.000
_cell.length_c   1.000
_cell.angle_alpha   90.00
_cell.angle_beta   90.00
_cell.angle_gamma   90.00
#
_symmetry.space_group_name_H-M   'P 1'
#
loop_
_entity.id
_entity.type
_entity.pdbx_description
1 polymer ?
#
loop_
_entity_poly.entity_id
_entity_poly.type
_entity_poly.pdbx_seq_one_letter_code
_entity_poly.pdbx_strand_id
1 'polypeptide(L)'
;MSGFTILTIKTDYGTHMNNFDKTKTSLPETGTCIKTIELKNGQPLILTDRSRKISDDAYIVIMQATMEIKITPDLFASEPLSGVTLDQIRDTLGETVIYEYRLERNFILNHEKDEVLASLVDTFMKNMEQYISHPRFAPKLVLKQYNDRK
;
A
#
# COMPACT_ATOMS: atom_id res chain seq x y z
N MET A 1 -19.02 -5.43 13.26
CA MET A 1 -19.08 -4.07 12.67
C MET A 1 -18.00 -3.96 11.61
N SER A 2 -18.40 -3.49 10.43
CA SER A 2 -17.62 -3.49 9.19
C SER A 2 -16.40 -2.57 9.31
N GLY A 3 -15.19 -3.13 9.20
CA GLY A 3 -13.98 -2.33 8.99
C GLY A 3 -13.98 -1.84 7.55
N PHE A 4 -13.87 -0.53 7.35
CA PHE A 4 -13.68 0.04 6.01
C PHE A 4 -12.29 -0.33 5.51
N THR A 5 -12.22 -1.15 4.45
CA THR A 5 -11.01 -1.37 3.66
C THR A 5 -10.93 -0.27 2.61
N ILE A 6 -9.91 0.59 2.67
CA ILE A 6 -9.62 1.56 1.62
C ILE A 6 -8.40 1.05 0.85
N LEU A 7 -8.60 0.70 -0.43
CA LEU A 7 -7.53 0.46 -1.38
C LEU A 7 -7.17 1.83 -1.99
N THR A 8 -6.12 2.48 -1.51
CA THR A 8 -5.68 3.78 -2.05
C THR A 8 -4.53 3.56 -3.03
N ILE A 9 -4.82 3.48 -4.31
CA ILE A 9 -3.75 3.41 -5.30
C ILE A 9 -3.20 4.83 -5.50
N LYS A 10 -1.96 5.08 -5.05
CA LYS A 10 -1.24 6.33 -5.32
C LYS A 10 -0.27 6.10 -6.47
N THR A 11 -0.24 7.00 -7.44
CA THR A 11 0.87 7.08 -8.40
C THR A 11 1.78 8.19 -7.94
N ASP A 12 3.09 7.97 -7.99
CA ASP A 12 4.07 8.94 -7.56
C ASP A 12 4.00 10.16 -8.48
N TYR A 13 3.50 11.28 -7.96
CA TYR A 13 3.53 12.57 -8.66
C TYR A 13 4.84 13.25 -8.28
N GLY A 14 5.75 13.39 -9.25
CA GLY A 14 6.94 14.22 -9.12
C GLY A 14 6.57 15.68 -8.79
N THR A 15 7.08 16.15 -7.65
CA THR A 15 7.48 17.52 -7.31
C THR A 15 6.44 18.66 -7.27
N HIS A 16 6.06 19.06 -6.06
CA HIS A 16 6.22 20.41 -5.46
C HIS A 16 5.18 20.63 -4.34
N MET A 17 5.60 20.58 -3.08
CA MET A 17 4.85 21.22 -1.97
C MET A 17 5.80 22.13 -1.19
N ASN A 18 5.67 23.42 -1.46
CA ASN A 18 6.21 24.51 -0.64
C ASN A 18 5.23 24.82 0.51
N ASN A 19 5.82 25.07 1.68
CA ASN A 19 5.25 25.77 2.85
C ASN A 19 4.04 25.12 3.54
N PHE A 20 4.32 24.29 4.55
CA PHE A 20 3.40 24.11 5.67
C PHE A 20 4.11 24.37 7.02
N ASP A 21 3.34 24.99 7.90
CA ASP A 21 3.66 25.68 9.14
C ASP A 21 4.54 24.88 10.14
N LYS A 22 5.60 25.53 10.65
CA LYS A 22 6.59 24.98 11.60
C LYS A 22 6.10 25.04 13.06
N THR A 23 4.90 24.57 13.39
CA THR A 23 4.48 24.39 14.80
C THR A 23 3.42 23.29 15.00
N LYS A 24 3.64 22.09 14.46
CA LYS A 24 2.94 20.87 14.95
C LYS A 24 3.92 19.71 15.01
N THR A 25 3.97 19.05 16.15
CA THR A 25 4.72 17.82 16.41
C THR A 25 4.42 16.78 15.32
N SER A 26 5.27 16.72 14.30
CA SER A 26 5.17 15.79 13.19
C SER A 26 5.65 14.42 13.66
N LEU A 27 4.72 13.57 14.10
CA LEU A 27 4.92 12.12 14.00
C LEU A 27 5.23 11.79 12.53
N PRO A 28 6.12 10.82 12.26
CA PRO A 28 6.72 10.67 10.95
C PRO A 28 5.63 10.48 9.89
N GLU A 29 5.72 11.27 8.82
CA GLU A 29 4.85 11.22 7.65
C GLU A 29 4.93 9.85 6.92
N THR A 30 5.81 8.96 7.38
CA THR A 30 5.94 7.56 7.02
C THR A 30 5.73 6.69 8.27
N GLY A 31 4.78 5.76 8.25
CA GLY A 31 4.55 4.81 9.36
C GLY A 31 5.81 4.03 9.76
N THR A 32 5.81 3.46 10.96
CA THR A 32 6.90 2.62 11.44
C THR A 32 6.90 1.29 10.68
N CYS A 33 8.01 0.92 10.03
CA CYS A 33 8.11 -0.37 9.36
C CYS A 33 7.99 -1.52 10.37
N ILE A 34 7.04 -2.42 10.13
CA ILE A 34 6.85 -3.66 10.90
C ILE A 34 7.72 -4.75 10.28
N LYS A 35 7.60 -4.95 8.96
CA LYS A 35 8.38 -5.94 8.20
C LYS A 35 8.35 -5.66 6.70
N THR A 36 9.40 -6.12 6.02
CA THR A 36 9.50 -6.21 4.56
C THR A 36 9.51 -7.68 4.16
N ILE A 37 8.72 -8.03 3.14
CA ILE A 37 8.53 -9.40 2.67
C ILE A 37 8.76 -9.42 1.16
N GLU A 38 9.66 -10.28 0.69
CA GLU A 38 9.76 -10.61 -0.73
C GLU A 38 8.66 -11.62 -1.09
N LEU A 39 7.70 -11.20 -1.92
CA LEU A 39 6.61 -12.07 -2.35
C LEU A 39 7.09 -13.06 -3.42
N LYS A 40 6.33 -14.15 -3.63
CA LYS A 40 6.70 -15.19 -4.61
C LYS A 40 6.81 -14.70 -6.06
N ASN A 41 6.17 -13.57 -6.39
CA ASN A 41 6.27 -12.92 -7.69
C ASN A 41 7.41 -11.88 -7.77
N GLY A 42 8.31 -11.86 -6.78
CA GLY A 42 9.47 -10.98 -6.74
C GLY A 42 9.15 -9.52 -6.42
N GLN A 43 7.93 -9.22 -5.96
CA GLN A 43 7.56 -7.87 -5.56
C GLN A 43 7.80 -7.66 -4.06
N PRO A 44 8.38 -6.52 -3.65
CA PRO A 44 8.58 -6.22 -2.24
C PRO A 44 7.29 -5.69 -1.60
N LEU A 45 6.87 -6.33 -0.52
CA LEU A 45 5.75 -5.91 0.31
C LEU A 45 6.26 -5.30 1.62
N ILE A 46 5.85 -4.08 1.92
CA ILE A 46 6.20 -3.39 3.16
C ILE A 46 4.93 -3.26 4.02
N LEU A 47 4.97 -3.80 5.24
CA LEU A 47 3.93 -3.59 6.24
C LEU A 47 4.38 -2.51 7.22
N THR A 48 3.53 -1.52 7.45
CA THR A 48 3.80 -0.37 8.32
C THR A 48 2.72 -0.19 9.39
N ASP A 49 3.14 0.15 10.60
CA ASP A 49 2.29 0.65 11.68
C ASP A 49 2.08 2.15 11.45
N ARG A 50 0.85 2.54 11.15
CA ARG A 50 0.42 3.94 11.04
C ARG A 50 -0.51 4.35 12.17
N SER A 51 -0.50 3.60 13.27
CA SER A 51 -1.33 3.86 14.42
C SER A 51 -1.06 5.24 14.99
N ARG A 52 -2.12 5.90 15.45
CA ARG A 52 -2.03 7.22 16.06
C ARG A 52 -2.87 7.27 17.32
N LYS A 53 -2.33 7.94 18.34
CA LYS A 53 -3.06 8.20 19.58
C LYS A 53 -4.21 9.17 19.30
N ILE A 54 -5.38 8.94 19.91
CA ILE A 54 -6.57 9.80 19.78
C ILE A 54 -7.10 10.33 21.12
N SER A 55 -6.66 9.75 22.23
CA SER A 55 -6.86 10.27 23.59
C SER A 55 -5.77 9.74 24.51
N ASP A 56 -5.79 10.04 25.80
CA ASP A 56 -4.77 9.54 26.74
C ASP A 56 -4.71 8.02 26.82
N ASP A 57 -5.83 7.34 26.62
CA ASP A 57 -5.93 5.89 26.78
C ASP A 57 -6.28 5.14 25.48
N ALA A 58 -6.49 5.85 24.36
CA ALA A 58 -6.98 5.22 23.12
C ALA A 58 -6.17 5.57 21.86
N TYR A 59 -6.10 4.58 20.97
CA TYR A 59 -5.48 4.62 19.65
C TYR A 59 -6.51 4.37 18.55
N ILE A 60 -6.20 4.90 17.37
CA ILE A 60 -6.60 4.29 16.11
C ILE A 60 -5.43 3.44 15.66
N VAL A 61 -5.64 2.14 15.58
CA VAL A 61 -4.63 1.17 15.15
C VAL A 61 -4.75 0.95 13.65
N ILE A 62 -3.66 1.22 12.92
CA ILE A 62 -3.65 1.18 11.46
C ILE A 62 -2.49 0.32 10.99
N MET A 63 -2.80 -0.74 10.26
CA MET A 63 -1.84 -1.48 9.48
C MET A 63 -1.98 -1.07 8.01
N GLN A 64 -0.87 -0.70 7.39
CA GLN A 64 -0.82 -0.42 5.95
C GLN A 64 0.20 -1.34 5.27
N ALA A 65 -0.27 -2.07 4.26
CA ALA A 65 0.54 -2.84 3.34
C ALA A 65 0.77 -2.03 2.06
N THR A 66 2.03 -1.87 1.67
CA THR A 66 2.43 -1.08 0.50
C THR A 66 3.37 -1.89 -0.39
N MET A 67 3.22 -1.78 -1.69
CA MET A 67 4.10 -2.40 -2.68
C MET A 67 4.28 -1.47 -3.86
N GLU A 68 5.53 -1.14 -4.17
CA GLU A 68 5.91 -0.34 -5.32
C GLU A 68 6.21 -1.27 -6.50
N ILE A 69 5.40 -1.18 -7.54
CA ILE A 69 5.51 -2.02 -8.73
C ILE A 69 6.16 -1.17 -9.82
N LYS A 70 7.38 -1.53 -10.21
CA LYS A 70 8.07 -0.90 -11.33
C LYS A 70 7.48 -1.41 -12.65
N ILE A 71 7.13 -0.48 -13.54
CA ILE A 71 6.59 -0.81 -14.86
C ILE A 71 7.76 -1.15 -15.78
N THR A 72 8.22 -2.40 -15.76
CA THR A 72 9.30 -2.91 -16.63
C THR A 72 8.75 -3.89 -17.66
N PRO A 73 9.49 -4.19 -18.75
CA PRO A 73 9.08 -5.22 -19.70
C PRO A 73 8.83 -6.58 -19.02
N ASP A 74 9.71 -6.98 -18.10
CA ASP A 74 9.64 -8.27 -17.40
C ASP A 74 8.39 -8.43 -16.53
N LEU A 75 7.80 -7.32 -16.05
CA LEU A 75 6.55 -7.33 -15.30
C LEU A 75 5.43 -8.05 -16.06
N PHE A 76 5.41 -7.90 -17.38
CA PHE A 76 4.37 -8.42 -18.27
C PHE A 76 4.69 -9.81 -18.85
N ALA A 77 5.77 -10.47 -18.38
CA ALA A 77 6.10 -11.83 -18.83
C ALA A 77 4.97 -12.85 -18.56
N SER A 78 4.17 -12.64 -17.51
CA SER A 78 3.05 -13.52 -17.14
C SER A 78 1.67 -13.07 -17.68
N GLU A 79 1.61 -11.88 -18.27
CA GLU A 79 0.42 -11.23 -18.82
C GLU A 79 0.82 -10.30 -19.99
N PRO A 80 1.01 -10.86 -21.20
CA PRO A 80 1.49 -10.11 -22.35
C PRO A 80 0.57 -8.94 -22.72
N LEU A 81 1.17 -7.82 -23.13
CA LEU A 81 0.43 -6.64 -23.57
C LEU A 81 -0.33 -6.92 -24.88
N SER A 82 -1.58 -6.49 -24.95
CA SER A 82 -2.41 -6.57 -26.16
C SER A 82 -3.02 -5.21 -26.45
N GLY A 83 -2.70 -4.64 -27.61
CA GLY A 83 -3.25 -3.35 -28.06
C GLY A 83 -2.74 -2.13 -27.28
N VAL A 84 -1.69 -2.27 -26.48
CA VAL A 84 -1.03 -1.18 -25.74
C VAL A 84 0.47 -1.41 -25.68
N THR A 85 1.27 -0.34 -25.70
CA THR A 85 2.73 -0.40 -25.53
C THR A 85 3.14 -0.07 -24.10
N LEU A 86 4.36 -0.47 -23.71
CA LEU A 86 4.91 -0.12 -22.40
C LEU A 86 5.02 1.40 -22.21
N ASP A 87 5.41 2.11 -23.26
CA ASP A 87 5.54 3.57 -23.25
C ASP A 87 4.18 4.26 -23.01
N GLN A 88 3.11 3.80 -23.67
CA GLN A 88 1.75 4.32 -23.42
C GLN A 88 1.32 4.15 -21.95
N ILE A 89 1.66 3.02 -21.34
CA ILE A 89 1.36 2.77 -19.93
C ILE A 89 2.15 3.73 -19.04
N ARG A 90 3.45 3.90 -19.29
CA ARG A 90 4.32 4.80 -18.52
C ARG A 90 3.96 6.28 -18.70
N ASP A 91 3.61 6.70 -19.91
CA ASP A 91 3.15 8.07 -20.19
C ASP A 91 1.87 8.40 -19.40
N THR A 92 1.04 7.39 -19.14
CA THR A 92 -0.24 7.56 -18.42
C THR A 92 -0.11 7.41 -16.90
N LEU A 93 0.74 6.49 -16.43
CA LEU A 93 0.82 6.10 -15.02
C LEU A 93 2.10 6.59 -14.31
N GLY A 94 3.14 6.92 -15.05
CA GLY A 94 4.51 7.08 -14.57
C GLY A 94 5.30 5.77 -14.62
N GLU A 95 6.50 5.78 -14.03
CA GLU A 95 7.41 4.62 -14.01
C GLU A 95 7.00 3.53 -13.00
N THR A 96 6.17 3.89 -12.03
CA THR A 96 5.78 3.02 -10.92
C THR A 96 4.30 3.13 -10.62
N VAL A 97 3.75 2.04 -10.08
CA VAL A 97 2.41 1.96 -9.54
C VAL A 97 2.49 1.50 -8.11
N ILE A 98 1.83 2.22 -7.19
CA ILE A 98 1.78 1.83 -5.78
C ILE A 98 0.48 1.08 -5.49
N TYR A 99 0.62 -0.15 -5.01
CA TYR A 99 -0.45 -0.85 -4.33
C TYR A 99 -0.44 -0.45 -2.85
N GLU A 100 -1.58 0.05 -2.34
CA GLU A 100 -1.78 0.32 -0.91
C GLU A 100 -3.04 -0.41 -0.42
N TYR A 101 -2.90 -1.13 0.69
CA TYR A 101 -4.01 -1.76 1.38
C TYR A 101 -3.98 -1.39 2.85
N ARG A 102 -5.09 -0.85 3.37
CA ARG A 102 -5.18 -0.35 4.74
C ARG A 102 -6.24 -1.12 5.54
N LEU A 103 -5.84 -1.58 6.72
CA LEU A 103 -6.75 -2.05 7.77
C LEU A 103 -6.70 -1.11 8.96
N GLU A 104 -7.86 -0.78 9.50
CA GLU A 104 -7.98 0.15 10.62
C GLU A 104 -8.93 -0.40 11.69
N ARG A 105 -8.59 -0.15 12.96
CA ARG A 105 -9.46 -0.32 14.12
C ARG A 105 -9.42 0.93 14.97
N ASN A 106 -10.59 1.39 15.39
CA ASN A 106 -10.78 2.61 16.14
C ASN A 106 -10.99 2.30 17.64
N PHE A 107 -10.69 3.25 18.50
CA PHE A 107 -10.92 3.18 19.96
C PHE A 107 -10.27 1.97 20.65
N ILE A 108 -9.02 1.67 20.29
CA ILE A 108 -8.25 0.59 20.92
C ILE A 108 -7.54 1.12 22.16
N LEU A 109 -7.66 0.43 23.30
CA LEU A 109 -7.01 0.87 24.52
C LEU A 109 -5.48 0.76 24.39
N ASN A 110 -4.74 1.63 25.10
CA ASN A 110 -3.29 1.70 25.00
C ASN A 110 -2.60 0.33 25.23
N HIS A 111 -3.09 -0.44 26.20
CA HIS A 111 -2.54 -1.76 26.52
C HIS A 111 -2.88 -2.85 25.50
N GLU A 112 -3.87 -2.63 24.62
CA GLU A 112 -4.31 -3.56 23.57
C GLU A 112 -3.70 -3.24 22.20
N LYS A 113 -3.08 -2.06 22.05
CA LYS A 113 -2.66 -1.50 20.75
C LYS A 113 -1.78 -2.46 19.94
N ASP A 114 -0.76 -3.04 20.56
CA ASP A 114 0.18 -3.92 19.86
C ASP A 114 -0.42 -5.29 19.53
N GLU A 115 -1.29 -5.83 20.39
CA GLU A 115 -2.03 -7.07 20.11
C GLU A 115 -2.98 -6.90 18.92
N VAL A 116 -3.74 -5.79 18.89
CA VAL A 116 -4.63 -5.49 17.78
C VAL A 116 -3.83 -5.28 16.49
N LEU A 117 -2.68 -4.59 16.54
CA LEU A 117 -1.83 -4.40 15.37
C LEU A 117 -1.33 -5.75 14.82
N ALA A 118 -0.87 -6.65 15.69
CA ALA A 118 -0.44 -7.99 15.30
C ALA A 118 -1.58 -8.77 14.64
N SER A 119 -2.79 -8.72 15.21
CA SER A 119 -3.99 -9.34 14.64
C SER A 119 -4.33 -8.79 13.24
N LEU A 120 -4.15 -7.49 12.99
CA LEU A 120 -4.35 -6.90 11.65
C LEU A 120 -3.32 -7.40 10.65
N VAL A 121 -2.06 -7.52 11.05
CA VAL A 121 -0.99 -8.10 10.22
C VAL A 121 -1.32 -9.55 9.87
N ASP A 122 -1.69 -10.38 10.86
CA ASP A 122 -2.01 -11.79 10.64
C ASP A 122 -3.23 -11.97 9.75
N THR A 123 -4.26 -11.17 9.97
CA THR A 123 -5.47 -11.14 9.14
C THR A 123 -5.13 -10.79 7.69
N PHE A 124 -4.28 -9.79 7.47
CA PHE A 124 -3.85 -9.43 6.12
C PHE A 124 -3.08 -10.56 5.45
N MET A 125 -2.06 -11.11 6.12
CA MET A 125 -1.22 -12.16 5.55
C MET A 125 -2.05 -13.40 5.20
N LYS A 126 -2.91 -13.85 6.12
CA LYS A 126 -3.77 -15.02 5.92
C LYS A 126 -4.69 -14.89 4.71
N ASN A 127 -5.21 -13.69 4.44
CA ASN A 127 -6.22 -13.49 3.40
C ASN A 127 -5.66 -13.01 2.05
N MET A 128 -4.59 -12.21 2.09
CA MET A 128 -4.11 -11.47 0.91
C MET A 128 -2.80 -12.01 0.35
N GLU A 129 -1.95 -12.66 1.16
CA GLU A 129 -0.59 -13.06 0.75
C GLU A 129 -0.60 -13.90 -0.54
N GLN A 130 -1.45 -14.94 -0.60
CA GLN A 130 -1.52 -15.81 -1.77
C GLN A 130 -1.95 -15.04 -3.03
N TYR A 131 -2.91 -14.12 -2.88
CA TYR A 131 -3.45 -13.34 -3.99
C TYR A 131 -2.41 -12.35 -4.54
N ILE A 132 -1.78 -11.57 -3.65
CA ILE A 132 -0.81 -10.54 -4.05
C ILE A 132 0.53 -11.13 -4.48
N SER A 133 0.85 -12.35 -4.05
CA SER A 133 2.03 -13.10 -4.49
C SER A 133 1.87 -13.78 -5.85
N HIS A 134 0.66 -13.76 -6.43
CA HIS A 134 0.43 -14.42 -7.71
C HIS A 134 1.20 -13.70 -8.85
N PRO A 135 1.86 -14.41 -9.79
CA PRO A 135 2.66 -13.77 -10.85
C PRO A 135 1.88 -12.75 -11.69
N ARG A 136 0.60 -13.02 -11.94
CA ARG A 136 -0.30 -12.13 -12.70
C ARG A 136 -0.85 -10.95 -11.90
N PHE A 137 -0.66 -10.89 -10.58
CA PHE A 137 -1.26 -9.83 -9.76
C PHE A 137 -0.76 -8.44 -10.19
N ALA A 138 0.55 -8.25 -10.17
CA ALA A 138 1.18 -6.96 -10.44
C ALA A 138 0.91 -6.43 -11.86
N PRO A 139 1.11 -7.20 -12.96
CA PRO A 139 0.79 -6.70 -14.30
C PRO A 139 -0.71 -6.41 -14.48
N LYS A 140 -1.61 -7.23 -13.91
CA LYS A 140 -3.05 -6.95 -13.98
C LYS A 140 -3.46 -5.69 -13.24
N LEU A 141 -2.83 -5.41 -12.09
CA LEU A 141 -3.06 -4.18 -11.36
C LEU A 141 -2.65 -2.95 -12.20
N VAL A 142 -1.48 -3.01 -12.84
CA VAL A 142 -1.00 -1.94 -13.73
C VAL A 142 -1.95 -1.74 -14.92
N LEU A 143 -2.33 -2.82 -15.61
CA LEU A 143 -3.26 -2.73 -16.75
C LEU A 143 -4.64 -2.20 -16.35
N LYS A 144 -5.14 -2.59 -15.18
CA LYS A 144 -6.39 -2.06 -14.64
C LYS A 144 -6.30 -0.54 -14.47
N GLN A 145 -5.24 -0.04 -13.82
CA GLN A 145 -5.06 1.40 -13.58
C GLN A 145 -4.90 2.19 -14.87
N TYR A 146 -4.18 1.64 -15.85
CA TYR A 146 -4.08 2.24 -17.17
C TYR A 146 -5.47 2.38 -17.81
N ASN A 147 -6.29 1.32 -17.75
CA ASN A 147 -7.64 1.34 -18.29
C ASN A 147 -8.60 2.29 -17.55
N ASP A 148 -8.39 2.51 -16.24
CA ASP A 148 -9.21 3.43 -15.44
C ASP A 148 -8.88 4.91 -15.70
N ARG A 149 -7.71 5.22 -16.32
CA ARG A 149 -7.24 6.59 -16.58
C ARG A 149 -7.25 7.02 -18.05
N LYS A 150 -7.38 6.08 -18.97
CA LYS A 150 -7.41 6.35 -20.41
C LYS A 150 -8.76 6.88 -20.89
#